data_AF-A0A1F6NLJ8-F1
#
_entry.id   AF-A0A1F6NLJ8-F1
#
_cell.length_a   1.000
_cell.length_b   1.000
_cell.length_c   1.000
_cell.angle_alpha   90.00
_cell.angle_beta   90.00
_cell.angle_gamma   90.00
#
_symmetry.space_group_name_H-M   'P 1'
#
loop_
_entity.id
_entity.type
_entity.pdbx_description
1 polymer ?
#
loop_
_entity_poly.entity_id
_entity_poly.type
_entity_poly.pdbx_seq_one_letter_code
_entity_poly.pdbx_strand_id
1 'polypeptide(L)'
;MTKKGQTHWMKASDLVNEVEKYAGRRPDIVFSHAGSFPVEVLAHYRAQGEHPLEDDLDDVGELDVMRADLISDMVAVPTPGDTLVRSLIRHDSQKLKAVLENLFI
;
A
#
# COMPACT_ATOMS: atom_id res chain seq x y z
N MET A 1 -2.34 -0.98 3.39
CA MET A 1 -3.04 -1.14 4.69
C MET A 1 -2.08 -0.76 5.80
N THR A 2 -2.58 -0.13 6.86
CA THR A 2 -1.82 0.13 8.09
C THR A 2 -1.52 -1.18 8.80
N LYS A 3 -0.49 -1.21 9.63
CA LYS A 3 -0.12 -2.35 10.46
C LYS A 3 -0.22 -1.98 11.93
N LYS A 4 -1.01 -2.72 12.70
CA LYS A 4 -1.18 -2.46 14.13
C LYS A 4 0.15 -2.56 14.86
N GLY A 5 0.48 -1.53 15.64
CA GLY A 5 1.75 -1.42 16.38
C GLY A 5 2.94 -0.89 15.55
N GLN A 6 2.76 -0.60 14.26
CA GLN A 6 3.80 0.01 13.42
C GLN A 6 3.28 1.30 12.78
N THR A 7 2.26 1.21 11.94
CA THR A 7 1.78 2.31 11.08
C THR A 7 0.31 2.66 11.30
N HIS A 8 -0.24 2.29 12.46
CA HIS A 8 -1.68 2.37 12.74
C HIS A 8 -2.28 3.78 12.62
N TRP A 9 -1.54 4.82 12.98
CA TRP A 9 -2.00 6.21 12.93
C TRP A 9 -1.40 7.01 11.76
N MET A 10 -0.68 6.32 10.88
CA MET A 10 0.07 6.96 9.81
C MET A 10 -0.77 7.12 8.55
N LYS A 11 -0.63 8.28 7.91
CA LYS A 11 -1.06 8.54 6.54
C LYS A 11 0.05 8.20 5.54
N ALA A 12 -0.23 8.34 4.25
CA ALA A 12 0.76 8.11 3.21
C ALA A 12 1.96 9.07 3.33
N SER A 13 1.72 10.34 3.65
CA SER A 13 2.77 11.34 3.90
C SER A 13 3.70 10.95 5.05
N ASP A 14 3.17 10.40 6.14
CA ASP A 14 3.96 9.93 7.29
C ASP A 14 4.95 8.82 6.90
N LEU A 15 4.54 7.90 6.00
CA LEU A 15 5.44 6.88 5.47
C LEU A 15 6.58 7.49 4.64
N VAL A 16 6.27 8.48 3.79
CA VAL A 16 7.28 9.20 2.99
C VAL A 16 8.29 9.88 3.90
N ASN A 17 7.81 10.56 4.95
CA ASN A 17 8.65 11.24 5.94
C ASN A 17 9.54 10.25 6.72
N GLU A 18 9.02 9.07 7.08
CA GLU A 18 9.82 8.03 7.74
C GLU A 18 10.91 7.47 6.80
N VAL A 19 10.60 7.25 5.52
CA VAL A 19 11.61 6.86 4.52
C VAL A 19 12.67 7.95 4.39
N GLU A 20 12.28 9.21 4.23
CA GLU A 20 13.19 10.35 4.11
C GLU A 20 14.11 10.48 5.32
N LYS A 21 13.57 10.39 6.53
CA LYS A 21 14.30 10.45 7.80
C LYS A 21 15.38 9.38 7.92
N TYR A 22 15.10 8.15 7.52
CA TYR A 22 16.04 7.04 7.69
C TYR A 22 16.94 6.80 6.48
N ALA A 23 16.50 7.14 5.26
CA ALA A 23 17.31 7.04 4.05
C ALA A 23 18.15 8.31 3.79
N GLY A 24 17.80 9.44 4.41
CA GLY A 24 18.47 10.74 4.22
C GLY A 24 18.11 11.46 2.91
N ARG A 25 17.10 10.98 2.19
CA ARG A 25 16.60 11.57 0.94
C ARG A 25 15.13 11.21 0.74
N ARG A 26 14.35 12.19 0.27
CA ARG A 26 12.96 12.00 -0.13
C ARG A 26 12.86 11.18 -1.44
N PRO A 27 11.91 10.22 -1.54
CA PRO A 27 11.63 9.54 -2.81
C PRO A 27 11.21 10.53 -3.90
N ASP A 28 11.71 10.35 -5.12
CA ASP A 28 11.28 11.16 -6.26
C ASP A 28 9.86 10.76 -6.72
N ILE A 29 9.52 9.47 -6.61
CA ILE A 29 8.25 8.90 -7.08
C ILE A 29 7.66 7.97 -6.01
N VAL A 30 6.35 8.06 -5.76
CA VAL A 30 5.59 7.14 -4.90
C VAL A 30 4.44 6.51 -5.69
N PHE A 31 4.36 5.18 -5.63
CA PHE A 31 3.23 4.42 -6.15
C PHE A 31 2.19 4.21 -5.05
N SER A 32 0.97 4.70 -5.28
CA SER A 32 -0.17 4.56 -4.36
C SER A 32 -1.29 3.78 -5.04
N HIS A 33 -1.90 2.85 -4.31
CA HIS A 33 -3.07 2.16 -4.82
C HIS A 33 -4.28 3.12 -4.82
N ALA A 34 -4.85 3.34 -6.01
CA ALA A 34 -6.13 4.00 -6.20
C ALA A 34 -7.15 2.99 -6.71
N GLY A 35 -8.12 2.65 -5.87
CA GLY A 35 -9.15 1.68 -6.18
C GLY A 35 -9.98 1.33 -4.97
N SER A 36 -11.00 0.49 -5.18
CA SER A 36 -11.83 -0.03 -4.11
C SER A 36 -11.28 -1.35 -3.58
N PHE A 37 -11.42 -1.58 -2.29
CA PHE A 37 -11.15 -2.87 -1.67
C PHE A 37 -12.45 -3.65 -1.47
N PRO A 38 -12.45 -4.99 -1.59
CA PRO A 38 -13.62 -5.81 -1.26
C PRO A 38 -14.04 -5.61 0.21
N VAL A 39 -15.35 -5.44 0.45
CA VAL A 39 -15.90 -5.03 1.75
C VAL A 39 -15.62 -6.07 2.83
N GLU A 40 -15.76 -7.34 2.48
CA GLU A 40 -15.48 -8.49 3.34
C GLU A 40 -14.01 -8.55 3.78
N VAL A 41 -13.09 -8.18 2.89
CA VAL A 41 -11.66 -8.13 3.19
C VAL A 41 -11.35 -6.94 4.10
N LEU A 42 -11.94 -5.77 3.85
CA LEU A 42 -11.81 -4.62 4.74
C LEU A 42 -12.33 -4.91 6.15
N ALA A 43 -13.42 -5.67 6.28
CA ALA A 43 -13.93 -6.09 7.58
C ALA A 43 -12.92 -6.96 8.34
N HIS A 44 -12.21 -7.85 7.66
CA HIS A 44 -11.15 -8.66 8.26
C HIS A 44 -10.00 -7.80 8.78
N TYR A 45 -9.52 -6.84 8.00
CA TYR A 45 -8.47 -5.91 8.44
C TYR A 45 -8.94 -5.04 9.62
N ARG A 46 -10.17 -4.51 9.57
CA ARG A 46 -10.73 -3.71 10.68
C ARG A 46 -10.83 -4.50 11.98
N ALA A 47 -11.19 -5.78 11.93
CA ALA A 47 -11.21 -6.65 13.11
C ALA A 47 -9.82 -6.81 13.76
N GLN A 48 -8.75 -6.65 12.97
CA GLN A 48 -7.36 -6.65 13.45
C GLN A 48 -6.86 -5.24 13.85
N GLY A 49 -7.70 -4.20 13.72
CA GLY A 49 -7.31 -2.80 13.93
C GLY A 49 -6.51 -2.22 12.77
N GLU A 50 -6.60 -2.79 11.58
CA GLU A 50 -5.92 -2.31 10.37
C GLU A 50 -6.92 -1.68 9.40
N HIS A 51 -6.47 -0.71 8.61
CA HIS A 51 -7.31 0.01 7.66
C HIS A 51 -6.49 0.47 6.44
N PRO A 52 -7.13 0.85 5.32
CA PRO A 52 -6.41 1.50 4.23
C PRO A 52 -5.69 2.75 4.73
N LEU A 53 -4.51 3.03 4.17
CA LEU A 53 -3.87 4.31 4.47
C LEU A 53 -4.69 5.43 3.83
N GLU A 54 -4.77 6.56 4.53
CA GLU A 54 -5.24 7.80 3.95
C GLU A 54 -4.20 8.30 2.95
N ASP A 55 -4.61 8.52 1.70
CA ASP A 55 -3.77 9.12 0.66
C ASP A 55 -3.91 10.65 0.76
N ASP A 56 -2.92 11.28 1.37
CA ASP A 56 -2.78 12.72 1.54
C ASP A 56 -1.56 13.27 0.76
N LEU A 57 -1.07 12.52 -0.22
CA LEU A 57 0.21 12.82 -0.88
C LEU A 57 0.19 14.10 -1.74
N ASP A 58 -1.01 14.57 -2.13
CA ASP A 58 -1.15 15.83 -2.88
C ASP A 58 -0.77 17.06 -2.04
N ASP A 59 -0.82 16.94 -0.71
CA ASP A 59 -0.49 18.03 0.23
C ASP A 59 1.02 18.14 0.51
N VAL A 60 1.83 17.20 0.00
CA VAL A 60 3.19 16.95 0.52
C VAL A 60 4.29 17.64 -0.31
N GLY A 61 3.99 18.17 -1.51
CA GLY A 61 4.92 18.90 -2.40
C GLY A 61 6.16 18.11 -2.84
N GLU A 62 6.77 18.45 -3.98
CA GLU A 62 8.05 17.85 -4.43
C GLU A 62 8.07 16.30 -4.45
N LEU A 63 6.98 15.68 -4.93
CA LEU A 63 6.84 14.23 -5.05
C LEU A 63 5.94 13.90 -6.24
N ASP A 64 6.40 13.02 -7.13
CA ASP A 64 5.53 12.49 -8.19
C ASP A 64 4.73 11.30 -7.66
N VAL A 65 3.41 11.46 -7.59
CA VAL A 65 2.51 10.41 -7.08
C VAL A 65 1.84 9.70 -8.24
N MET A 66 2.16 8.41 -8.38
CA MET A 66 1.56 7.55 -9.40
C MET A 66 0.47 6.68 -8.78
N ARG A 67 -0.79 7.04 -9.10
CA ARG A 67 -1.98 6.38 -8.59
C ARG A 67 -2.54 5.41 -9.62
N ALA A 68 -2.67 4.15 -9.23
CA ALA A 68 -3.22 3.11 -10.10
C ALA A 68 -3.93 2.01 -9.30
N ASP A 69 -4.76 1.22 -9.98
CA ASP A 69 -5.16 -0.06 -9.40
C ASP A 69 -3.93 -0.98 -9.40
N LEU A 70 -3.48 -1.36 -8.20
CA LEU A 70 -2.24 -2.08 -7.98
C LEU A 70 -2.48 -3.39 -7.24
N ILE A 71 -3.71 -3.71 -6.84
CA ILE A 71 -4.01 -4.90 -6.04
C ILE A 71 -4.51 -6.05 -6.91
N SER A 72 -4.30 -7.27 -6.46
CA SER A 72 -4.86 -8.45 -7.14
C SER A 72 -6.36 -8.53 -6.93
N ASP A 73 -7.09 -8.96 -7.97
CA ASP A 73 -8.54 -9.19 -7.91
C ASP A 73 -8.88 -10.46 -7.10
N MET A 74 -7.87 -11.29 -6.82
CA MET A 74 -8.01 -12.49 -5.99
C MET A 74 -7.57 -12.21 -4.55
N VAL A 75 -8.44 -12.54 -3.60
CA VAL A 75 -8.08 -12.57 -2.18
C VAL A 75 -7.13 -13.74 -1.95
N ALA A 76 -5.99 -13.47 -1.32
CA ALA A 76 -5.02 -14.53 -1.05
C ALA A 76 -5.61 -15.60 -0.11
N VAL A 77 -5.73 -16.83 -0.61
CA VAL A 77 -6.21 -17.98 0.17
C VAL A 77 -5.04 -18.61 0.94
N PRO A 78 -5.17 -18.87 2.25
CA PRO A 78 -4.14 -19.58 3.01
C PRO A 78 -3.88 -20.98 2.44
N THR A 79 -2.61 -21.34 2.26
CA THR A 79 -2.22 -22.69 1.82
C THR A 79 -2.33 -23.67 2.98
N PRO A 80 -2.80 -24.92 2.78
CA PRO A 80 -2.80 -25.93 3.84
C PRO A 80 -1.40 -26.12 4.44
N GLY A 81 -1.29 -26.03 5.77
CA GLY A 81 -0.01 -26.09 6.50
C GLY A 81 0.69 -24.75 6.69
N ASP A 82 0.17 -23.66 6.11
CA ASP A 82 0.67 -22.31 6.36
C ASP A 82 0.12 -21.77 7.69
N THR A 83 0.97 -21.74 8.71
CA THR A 83 0.62 -21.24 10.05
C THR A 83 0.77 -19.73 10.18
N LEU A 84 1.34 -19.07 9.17
CA LEU A 84 1.58 -17.63 9.19
C LEU A 84 0.32 -16.86 8.80
N VAL A 85 0.02 -15.82 9.57
CA VAL A 85 -1.03 -14.85 9.22
C VAL A 85 -0.49 -13.96 8.09
N ARG A 86 -0.84 -14.30 6.84
CA ARG A 86 -0.46 -13.52 5.65
C ARG A 86 -1.50 -12.46 5.30
N SER A 87 -1.05 -11.41 4.62
CA SER A 87 -1.94 -10.38 4.06
C SER A 87 -2.88 -10.97 3.00
N LEU A 88 -4.17 -10.64 3.14
CA LEU A 88 -5.25 -10.97 2.21
C LEU A 88 -5.21 -10.09 0.95
N ILE A 89 -4.89 -8.80 1.12
CA ILE A 89 -4.66 -7.85 0.02
C ILE A 89 -3.17 -7.85 -0.30
N ARG A 90 -2.84 -8.01 -1.58
CA ARG A 90 -1.48 -7.97 -2.10
C ARG A 90 -1.45 -7.18 -3.39
N HIS A 91 -0.30 -6.58 -3.67
CA HIS A 91 -0.09 -5.99 -4.98
C HIS A 91 -0.06 -7.08 -6.06
N ASP A 92 -0.66 -6.78 -7.21
CA ASP A 92 -0.59 -7.60 -8.40
C ASP A 92 0.72 -7.31 -9.15
N SER A 93 1.50 -8.35 -9.45
CA SER A 93 2.80 -8.17 -10.09
C SER A 93 2.70 -7.69 -11.53
N GLN A 94 1.63 -8.02 -12.26
CA GLN A 94 1.41 -7.54 -13.62
C GLN A 94 0.97 -6.08 -13.62
N LYS A 95 0.07 -5.69 -12.71
CA LYS A 95 -0.35 -4.28 -12.56
C LYS A 95 0.85 -3.40 -12.15
N LEU A 96 1.66 -3.86 -11.19
CA LEU A 96 2.91 -3.16 -10.81
C LEU A 96 3.89 -3.03 -11.97
N LYS A 97 4.10 -4.12 -12.73
CA LYS A 97 4.99 -4.11 -13.90
C LYS A 97 4.55 -3.06 -14.91
N ALA A 98 3.26 -3.02 -15.26
CA ALA A 98 2.74 -2.07 -16.24
C ALA A 98 2.97 -0.60 -15.83
N VAL A 99 2.84 -0.31 -14.53
CA VAL A 99 3.09 1.02 -13.99
C VAL A 99 4.59 1.35 -14.00
N LEU A 100 5.45 0.40 -13.67
CA LEU A 100 6.91 0.59 -13.72
C LEU A 100 7.44 0.76 -15.16
N GLU A 101 6.88 0.05 -16.13
CA GLU A 101 7.26 0.20 -17.54
C GLU A 101 7.04 1.63 -18.04
N ASN A 102 6.02 2.35 -17.55
CA ASN A 102 5.77 3.75 -17.91
C ASN A 102 6.81 4.74 -17.37
N LEU A 103 7.67 4.35 -16.41
CA LEU A 103 8.73 5.22 -15.88
C LEU A 103 9.96 5.32 -16.79
N PHE A 104 10.22 4.29 -17.59
CA PHE A 104 11.48 4.14 -18.31
C PHE A 104 11.35 4.42 -19.81
N ILE A 105 10.29 5.15 -20.21
CA ILE A 105 9.98 5.50 -21.61
C ILE A 105 10.38 6.95 -21.88
#